data_AF-A0A2N2KAY3-F1
#
_entry.id   AF-A0A2N2KAY3-F1
#
_cell.length_a   1.000
_cell.length_b   1.000
_cell.length_c   1.000
_cell.angle_alpha   90.00
_cell.angle_beta   90.00
_cell.angle_gamma   90.00
#
_symmetry.space_group_name_H-M   'P 1'
#
loop_
_entity.id
_entity.type
_entity.pdbx_description
1 polymer ?
#
loop_
_entity_poly.entity_id
_entity_poly.type
_entity_poly.pdbx_seq_one_letter_code
_entity_poly.pdbx_strand_id
1 'polypeptide(L)'
;MKKAILALALIVFGLALISGCATGPQTWPDQERSAENKMVVIQEKIGDGLKDGALSPDQSQMFLTTLKGIRTDYIVLRDKEVSRDEWNKLHERLDVLGEEINRVLARPAKPARIEGSRNGDRIVLLQRKIDDGRANGRLPSLEGRDYQTRLDSIRRDYLRMTDEGRYAAQEDRTDISRRLDVLEKDLNQFR
;
A
#
# COMPACT_ATOMS: atom_id res chain seq x y z
N MET A 1 5.54 53.44 -34.06
CA MET A 1 4.10 53.51 -33.70
C MET A 1 3.25 53.29 -34.94
N LYS A 2 2.15 52.52 -34.80
CA LYS A 2 1.00 52.31 -35.72
C LYS A 2 1.22 51.19 -36.76
N LYS A 3 0.95 49.93 -36.39
CA LYS A 3 -0.35 49.22 -36.51
C LYS A 3 -0.72 48.96 -37.98
N ALA A 4 -0.22 47.84 -38.53
CA ALA A 4 -0.75 47.23 -39.74
C ALA A 4 -1.88 46.28 -39.31
N ILE A 5 -3.12 46.68 -39.60
CA ILE A 5 -4.33 45.86 -39.41
C ILE A 5 -5.11 45.96 -40.72
N LEU A 6 -5.81 44.86 -41.04
CA LEU A 6 -6.86 44.66 -42.06
C LEU A 6 -6.29 43.94 -43.30
N ALA A 7 -6.26 42.61 -43.38
CA ALA A 7 -7.36 41.64 -43.31
C ALA A 7 -8.43 41.85 -44.40
N LEU A 8 -8.37 41.03 -45.46
CA LEU A 8 -9.51 40.44 -46.18
C LEU A 8 -8.93 39.48 -47.24
N ALA A 9 -8.92 38.16 -47.02
CA ALA A 9 -10.03 37.22 -47.19
C ALA A 9 -10.18 36.71 -48.65
N LEU A 10 -9.97 35.39 -48.76
CA LEU A 10 -10.61 34.44 -49.67
C LEU A 10 -10.09 34.31 -51.11
N ILE A 11 -9.14 33.39 -51.28
CA ILE A 11 -9.23 32.40 -52.36
C ILE A 11 -9.33 31.03 -51.72
N VAL A 12 -10.55 30.52 -51.75
CA VAL A 12 -10.89 29.12 -51.55
C VAL A 12 -10.37 28.33 -52.76
N PHE A 13 -9.93 27.10 -52.50
CA PHE A 13 -9.68 25.99 -53.42
C PHE A 13 -8.25 25.80 -53.96
N GLY A 14 -7.55 24.88 -53.28
CA GLY A 14 -6.37 24.17 -53.77
C GLY A 14 -6.20 22.89 -52.96
N LEU A 15 -7.10 21.93 -53.18
CA LEU A 15 -6.92 20.54 -52.73
C LEU A 15 -5.60 20.00 -53.29
N ALA A 16 -4.71 19.53 -52.40
CA ALA A 16 -4.34 18.11 -52.31
C ALA A 16 -2.89 17.91 -51.81
N LEU A 17 -2.83 17.24 -50.65
CA LEU A 17 -1.82 16.25 -50.23
C LEU A 17 -0.42 16.77 -49.84
N ILE A 18 -0.06 16.56 -48.56
CA ILE A 18 0.96 15.59 -48.09
C ILE A 18 1.38 16.00 -46.67
N SER A 19 1.26 15.04 -45.74
CA SER A 19 2.05 14.89 -44.52
C SER A 19 2.06 16.01 -43.48
N GLY A 20 1.37 15.75 -42.37
CA GLY A 20 1.54 16.51 -41.14
C GLY A 20 0.40 16.26 -40.18
N CYS A 21 0.30 15.05 -39.63
CA CYS A 21 -0.44 14.82 -38.39
C CYS A 21 0.21 15.70 -37.32
N ALA A 22 -0.31 16.91 -37.12
CA ALA A 22 0.03 17.75 -35.99
C ALA A 22 -0.66 17.18 -34.75
N THR A 23 -0.17 16.04 -34.26
CA THR A 23 -0.36 15.64 -32.88
C THR A 23 0.64 16.47 -32.08
N GLY A 24 0.18 17.61 -31.57
CA GLY A 24 0.94 18.34 -30.56
C GLY A 24 1.05 17.49 -29.27
N PRO A 25 2.06 17.74 -28.42
CA PRO A 25 2.20 17.13 -27.10
C PRO A 25 0.89 17.10 -26.33
N GLN A 26 0.23 15.95 -26.23
CA GLN A 26 -1.04 15.83 -25.52
C GLN A 26 -0.75 15.63 -24.03
N THR A 27 -0.51 16.73 -23.33
CA THR A 27 -0.53 16.77 -21.87
C THR A 27 -1.96 16.48 -21.39
N TRP A 28 -2.14 15.72 -20.30
CA TRP A 28 -3.46 15.34 -19.74
C TRP A 28 -3.69 15.98 -18.35
N PRO A 29 -3.90 17.31 -18.24
CA PRO A 29 -3.89 18.00 -16.94
C PRO A 29 -4.99 17.54 -15.98
N ASP A 30 -6.14 17.13 -16.52
CA ASP A 30 -7.27 16.68 -15.70
C ASP A 30 -7.04 15.27 -15.13
N GLN A 31 -6.38 14.38 -15.88
CA GLN A 31 -6.01 13.06 -15.40
C GLN A 31 -4.94 13.16 -14.31
N GLU A 32 -3.96 14.04 -14.52
CA GLU A 32 -2.92 14.33 -13.54
C GLU A 32 -3.53 14.83 -12.22
N ARG A 33 -4.35 15.89 -12.29
CA ARG A 33 -5.01 16.48 -11.12
C ARG A 33 -5.95 15.49 -10.42
N SER A 34 -6.67 14.66 -11.18
CA SER A 34 -7.53 13.61 -10.64
C SER A 34 -6.72 12.57 -9.85
N ALA A 35 -5.61 12.09 -10.41
CA ALA A 35 -4.73 11.13 -9.74
C ALA A 35 -4.12 11.72 -8.46
N GLU A 36 -3.66 12.98 -8.49
CA GLU A 36 -3.16 13.69 -7.32
C GLU A 36 -4.20 13.76 -6.19
N ASN A 37 -5.41 14.21 -6.51
CA ASN A 37 -6.50 14.30 -5.55
C ASN A 37 -6.84 12.93 -4.93
N LYS A 38 -6.93 11.88 -5.74
CA LYS A 38 -7.18 10.52 -5.24
C LYS A 38 -6.07 10.05 -4.30
N MET A 39 -4.80 10.32 -4.63
CA MET A 39 -3.68 9.96 -3.76
C MET A 39 -3.75 10.67 -2.41
N VAL A 40 -4.12 11.95 -2.39
CA VAL A 40 -4.28 12.72 -1.14
C VAL A 40 -5.41 12.12 -0.29
N VAL A 41 -6.59 11.90 -0.88
CA VAL A 41 -7.75 11.31 -0.19
C VAL A 41 -7.42 9.93 0.38
N ILE A 42 -6.69 9.10 -0.37
CA ILE A 42 -6.25 7.77 0.11
C ILE A 42 -5.29 7.93 1.30
N GLN A 43 -4.31 8.85 1.22
CA GLN A 43 -3.36 9.10 2.30
C GLN A 43 -4.06 9.56 3.58
N GLU A 44 -5.05 10.46 3.46
CA GLU A 44 -5.88 10.92 4.57
C GLU A 44 -6.69 9.78 5.18
N LYS A 45 -7.39 8.98 4.38
CA LYS A 45 -8.13 7.81 4.86
C LYS A 45 -7.25 6.82 5.62
N ILE A 46 -6.01 6.63 5.19
CA ILE A 46 -5.06 5.77 5.89
C ILE A 46 -4.66 6.38 7.24
N GLY A 47 -4.40 7.69 7.27
CA GLY A 47 -4.04 8.43 8.47
C GLY A 47 -5.17 8.47 9.51
N ASP A 48 -6.38 8.81 9.07
CA ASP A 48 -7.58 8.83 9.91
C ASP A 48 -7.92 7.42 10.42
N GLY A 49 -7.88 6.43 9.52
CA GLY A 49 -8.07 5.04 9.90
C GLY A 49 -7.06 4.60 10.97
N LEU A 50 -5.79 4.98 10.85
CA LEU A 50 -4.76 4.67 11.86
C LEU A 50 -5.05 5.36 13.20
N LYS A 51 -5.39 6.64 13.14
CA LYS A 51 -5.63 7.49 14.31
C LYS A 51 -6.85 7.03 15.10
N ASP A 52 -7.91 6.63 14.40
CA ASP A 52 -9.16 6.17 14.99
C ASP A 52 -9.13 4.68 15.34
N GLY A 53 -8.02 3.99 15.04
CA GLY A 53 -7.81 2.56 15.30
C GLY A 53 -8.61 1.63 14.37
N ALA A 54 -9.32 2.17 13.38
CA ALA A 54 -10.05 1.41 12.36
C ALA A 54 -9.08 0.69 11.38
N LEU A 55 -7.95 1.34 11.11
CA LEU A 55 -6.73 0.71 10.62
C LEU A 55 -5.77 0.67 11.79
N SER A 56 -4.86 -0.27 11.73
CA SER A 56 -3.78 -0.36 12.71
C SER A 56 -2.43 -0.29 11.97
N PRO A 57 -1.29 -0.20 12.67
CA PRO A 57 0.01 0.14 12.06
C PRO A 57 0.38 -0.62 10.77
N ASP A 58 0.41 -1.96 10.78
CA ASP A 58 0.61 -2.83 9.60
C ASP A 58 -0.37 -2.57 8.44
N GLN A 59 -1.69 -2.56 8.74
CA GLN A 59 -2.80 -1.97 7.96
C GLN A 59 -2.35 -0.77 7.12
N SER A 60 -2.03 0.27 7.87
CA SER A 60 -1.67 1.58 7.33
C SER A 60 -0.36 1.54 6.57
N GLN A 61 0.66 0.84 7.08
CA GLN A 61 1.95 0.70 6.43
C GLN A 61 1.84 -0.02 5.08
N MET A 62 1.03 -1.08 5.01
CA MET A 62 0.74 -1.79 3.78
C MET A 62 0.10 -0.84 2.75
N PHE A 63 -0.96 -0.13 3.11
CA PHE A 63 -1.63 0.79 2.20
C PHE A 63 -0.75 1.97 1.78
N LEU A 64 0.05 2.53 2.71
CA LEU A 64 1.03 3.58 2.40
C LEU A 64 2.11 3.09 1.43
N THR A 65 2.52 1.83 1.56
CA THR A 65 3.51 1.21 0.67
C THR A 65 2.94 1.02 -0.73
N THR A 66 1.71 0.53 -0.86
CA THR A 66 1.00 0.45 -2.15
C THR A 66 0.82 1.83 -2.78
N LEU A 67 0.39 2.82 -2.00
CA LEU A 67 0.24 4.20 -2.46
C LEU A 67 1.56 4.80 -2.94
N LYS A 68 2.68 4.52 -2.24
CA LYS A 68 4.03 4.93 -2.66
C LYS A 68 4.43 4.33 -4.01
N GLY A 69 4.10 3.06 -4.24
CA GLY A 69 4.30 2.42 -5.54
C GLY A 69 3.53 3.14 -6.65
N ILE A 70 2.25 3.41 -6.42
CA ILE A 70 1.41 4.15 -7.37
C ILE A 70 1.93 5.58 -7.61
N ARG A 71 2.39 6.28 -6.55
CA ARG A 71 2.99 7.61 -6.67
C ARG A 71 4.26 7.59 -7.52
N THR A 72 5.08 6.56 -7.42
CA THR A 72 6.26 6.39 -8.28
C THR A 72 5.85 6.30 -9.75
N ASP A 73 4.85 5.47 -10.06
CA ASP A 73 4.35 5.31 -11.43
C ASP A 73 3.71 6.60 -11.95
N TYR A 74 2.97 7.31 -11.11
CA TYR A 74 2.42 8.63 -11.42
C TYR A 74 3.51 9.63 -11.83
N ILE A 75 4.62 9.72 -11.09
CA ILE A 75 5.73 10.63 -11.42
C ILE A 75 6.31 10.29 -12.80
N VAL A 76 6.46 9.00 -13.10
CA VAL A 76 6.95 8.54 -14.41
C VAL A 76 5.99 8.92 -15.54
N LEU A 77 4.68 8.81 -15.32
CA LEU A 77 3.65 9.17 -16.30
C LEU A 77 3.54 10.68 -16.52
N ARG A 78 3.70 11.48 -15.46
CA ARG A 78 3.66 12.94 -15.53
C ARG A 78 4.82 13.51 -16.34
N ASP A 79 6.01 12.92 -16.19
CA ASP A 79 7.24 13.45 -16.80
C ASP A 79 7.42 13.03 -18.28
N LYS A 80 6.43 12.36 -18.89
CA LYS A 80 6.49 11.83 -20.27
C LYS A 80 5.16 11.99 -21.02
N GLU A 81 5.23 12.06 -22.34
CA GLU A 81 4.04 11.88 -23.18
C GLU A 81 3.62 10.41 -23.17
N VAL A 82 2.43 10.14 -22.64
CA VAL A 82 1.91 8.78 -22.44
C VAL A 82 0.47 8.68 -22.93
N SER A 83 0.06 7.46 -23.25
CA SER A 83 -1.27 7.16 -23.74
C SER A 83 -2.34 7.36 -22.66
N ARG A 84 -3.58 7.60 -23.09
CA ARG A 84 -4.74 7.65 -22.18
C ARG A 84 -4.91 6.34 -21.41
N ASP A 85 -4.54 5.21 -22.00
CA ASP A 85 -4.66 3.89 -21.37
C ASP A 85 -3.70 3.72 -20.19
N GLU A 86 -2.51 4.33 -20.25
CA GLU A 86 -1.58 4.33 -19.12
C GLU A 86 -2.11 5.15 -17.95
N TRP A 87 -2.72 6.31 -18.23
CA TRP A 87 -3.45 7.10 -17.23
C TRP A 87 -4.63 6.33 -16.63
N ASN A 88 -5.38 5.60 -17.46
CA ASN A 88 -6.51 4.79 -16.99
C ASN A 88 -6.06 3.67 -16.05
N LYS A 89 -4.95 2.98 -16.35
CA LYS A 89 -4.37 1.94 -15.48
C LYS A 89 -3.93 2.50 -14.12
N LEU A 90 -3.35 3.70 -14.10
CA LEU A 90 -3.00 4.38 -12.84
C LEU A 90 -4.26 4.66 -12.01
N HIS A 91 -5.32 5.18 -12.65
CA HIS A 91 -6.58 5.48 -11.98
C HIS A 91 -7.26 4.22 -11.44
N GLU A 92 -7.28 3.14 -12.21
CA GLU A 92 -7.83 1.86 -11.78
C GLU A 92 -7.12 1.35 -10.51
N ARG A 93 -5.79 1.45 -10.45
CA ARG A 93 -5.03 1.07 -9.25
C ARG A 93 -5.33 1.95 -8.05
N LEU A 94 -5.54 3.26 -8.25
CA LEU A 94 -5.98 4.17 -7.19
C LEU A 94 -7.38 3.81 -6.69
N ASP A 95 -8.29 3.47 -7.60
CA ASP A 95 -9.66 3.09 -7.25
C ASP A 95 -9.70 1.75 -6.50
N VAL A 96 -8.94 0.74 -6.97
CA VAL A 96 -8.80 -0.54 -6.28
C VAL A 96 -8.25 -0.35 -4.86
N LEU A 97 -7.20 0.46 -4.70
CA LEU A 97 -6.63 0.75 -3.38
C LEU A 97 -7.64 1.46 -2.47
N GLY A 98 -8.35 2.46 -3.01
CA GLY A 98 -9.41 3.16 -2.29
C GLY A 98 -10.53 2.21 -1.82
N GLU A 99 -10.95 1.29 -2.67
CA GLU A 99 -11.99 0.30 -2.36
C GLU A 99 -11.53 -0.78 -1.36
N GLU A 100 -10.26 -1.19 -1.41
CA GLU A 100 -9.69 -2.06 -0.38
C GLU A 100 -9.69 -1.39 1.00
N ILE A 101 -9.29 -0.12 1.07
CA ILE A 101 -9.33 0.65 2.31
C ILE A 101 -10.77 0.79 2.81
N ASN A 102 -11.71 1.18 1.94
CA ASN A 102 -13.13 1.29 2.30
C ASN A 102 -13.68 -0.04 2.86
N ARG A 103 -13.33 -1.18 2.25
CA ARG A 103 -13.76 -2.50 2.73
C ARG A 103 -13.22 -2.83 4.12
N VAL A 104 -11.97 -2.47 4.41
CA VAL A 104 -11.39 -2.68 5.73
C VAL A 104 -12.06 -1.77 6.76
N LEU A 105 -12.25 -0.49 6.43
CA LEU A 105 -12.88 0.50 7.30
C LEU A 105 -14.37 0.21 7.56
N ALA A 106 -15.09 -0.32 6.57
CA ALA A 106 -16.51 -0.65 6.69
C ALA A 106 -16.78 -1.93 7.48
N ARG A 107 -15.75 -2.72 7.79
CA ARG A 107 -15.90 -3.91 8.62
C ARG A 107 -16.19 -3.45 10.05
N PRO A 108 -17.32 -3.84 10.67
CA PRO A 108 -17.59 -3.45 12.06
C PRO A 108 -16.41 -3.89 12.90
N ALA A 109 -15.81 -2.94 13.63
CA ALA A 109 -14.78 -3.20 14.62
C ALA A 109 -15.35 -4.21 15.62
N LYS A 110 -15.10 -5.50 15.40
CA LYS A 110 -15.51 -6.54 16.34
C LYS A 110 -14.91 -6.16 17.69
N PRO A 111 -15.70 -6.11 18.76
CA PRO A 111 -15.19 -5.74 20.07
C PRO A 111 -14.09 -6.73 20.44
N ALA A 112 -12.85 -6.22 20.52
CA ALA A 112 -11.67 -6.78 21.16
C ALA A 112 -11.69 -8.30 21.40
N ARG A 113 -11.91 -9.09 20.35
CA ARG A 113 -11.60 -10.50 20.38
C ARG A 113 -10.13 -10.57 20.06
N ILE A 114 -9.37 -11.12 20.99
CA ILE A 114 -7.94 -11.44 20.89
C ILE A 114 -7.64 -12.31 19.62
N GLU A 115 -8.68 -12.75 18.89
CA GLU A 115 -8.65 -13.22 17.50
C GLU A 115 -8.44 -12.06 16.51
N GLY A 116 -7.19 -11.61 16.36
CA GLY A 116 -6.84 -10.59 15.36
C GLY A 116 -5.64 -9.72 15.73
N SER A 117 -4.86 -10.10 16.74
CA SER A 117 -3.52 -9.53 16.90
C SER A 117 -2.76 -9.72 15.58
N ARG A 118 -2.33 -8.62 14.96
CA ARG A 118 -1.59 -8.68 13.70
C ARG A 118 -0.30 -9.45 13.90
N ASN A 119 0.21 -10.09 12.84
CA ASN A 119 1.45 -10.85 12.94
C ASN A 119 2.58 -10.05 13.64
N GLY A 120 2.68 -8.73 13.40
CA GLY A 120 3.57 -7.84 14.15
C GLY A 120 3.27 -7.74 15.65
N ASP A 121 2.03 -7.43 16.02
CA ASP A 121 1.59 -7.35 17.43
C ASP A 121 1.75 -8.68 18.18
N ARG A 122 1.49 -9.80 17.48
CA ARG A 122 1.68 -11.17 17.99
C ARG A 122 3.15 -11.45 18.25
N ILE A 123 4.03 -11.05 17.33
CA ILE A 123 5.47 -11.19 17.53
C ILE A 123 5.90 -10.45 18.80
N VAL A 124 5.44 -9.21 18.99
CA VAL A 124 5.74 -8.41 20.19
C VAL A 124 5.19 -9.08 21.46
N LEU A 125 3.95 -9.57 21.42
CA LEU A 125 3.32 -10.22 22.56
C LEU A 125 3.99 -11.54 22.95
N LEU A 126 4.36 -12.37 21.96
CA LEU A 126 5.08 -13.61 22.19
C LEU A 126 6.51 -13.35 22.70
N GLN A 127 7.17 -12.30 22.21
CA GLN A 127 8.48 -11.88 22.73
C GLN A 127 8.38 -11.58 24.23
N ARG A 128 7.40 -10.74 24.62
CA ARG A 128 7.18 -10.40 26.03
C ARG A 128 6.88 -11.65 26.87
N LYS A 129 6.07 -12.58 26.36
CA LYS A 129 5.80 -13.85 27.06
C LYS A 129 7.06 -14.69 27.28
N ILE A 130 7.93 -14.80 26.28
CA ILE A 130 9.20 -15.52 26.40
C ILE A 130 10.08 -14.86 27.45
N ASP A 131 10.23 -13.53 27.37
CA ASP A 131 11.07 -12.75 28.29
C ASP A 131 10.55 -12.87 29.73
N ASP A 132 9.25 -12.70 29.95
CA ASP A 132 8.60 -12.85 31.25
C ASP A 132 8.73 -14.28 31.78
N GLY A 133 8.56 -15.29 30.93
CA GLY A 133 8.70 -16.70 31.30
C GLY A 133 10.12 -17.04 31.76
N ARG A 134 11.14 -16.51 31.06
CA ARG A 134 12.55 -16.68 31.42
C ARG A 134 12.91 -15.92 32.69
N ALA A 135 12.45 -14.67 32.82
CA ALA A 135 12.71 -13.84 33.99
C ALA A 135 12.12 -14.44 35.27
N ASN A 136 10.94 -15.06 35.17
CA ASN A 136 10.26 -15.68 36.30
C ASN A 136 10.60 -17.16 36.52
N GLY A 137 11.50 -17.74 35.72
CA GLY A 137 11.90 -19.16 35.81
C GLY A 137 10.79 -20.16 35.46
N ARG A 138 9.64 -19.72 34.93
CA ARG A 138 8.55 -20.59 34.46
C ARG A 138 8.89 -21.27 33.14
N LEU A 139 9.74 -20.63 32.35
CA LEU A 139 10.23 -21.15 31.08
C LEU A 139 11.67 -21.65 31.28
N PRO A 140 11.93 -22.96 31.17
CA PRO A 140 13.28 -23.47 31.34
C PRO A 140 14.21 -22.96 30.23
N SER A 141 15.51 -22.87 30.53
CA SER A 141 16.49 -22.15 29.68
C SER A 141 16.63 -22.75 28.27
N LEU A 142 16.43 -24.07 28.14
CA LEU A 142 16.56 -24.78 26.87
C LEU A 142 15.35 -24.48 25.96
N GLU A 143 14.14 -24.66 26.49
CA GLU A 143 12.87 -24.38 25.83
C GLU A 143 12.75 -22.89 25.49
N GLY A 144 13.17 -22.01 26.41
CA GLY A 144 13.18 -20.57 26.17
C GLY A 144 14.12 -20.13 25.05
N ARG A 145 15.19 -20.88 24.75
CA ARG A 145 16.02 -20.64 23.55
C ARG A 145 15.36 -21.14 22.27
N ASP A 146 14.70 -22.30 22.33
CA ASP A 146 13.98 -22.84 21.18
C ASP A 146 12.85 -21.91 20.73
N TYR A 147 12.01 -21.47 21.68
CA TYR A 147 10.93 -20.53 21.38
C TYR A 147 11.42 -19.19 20.84
N GLN A 148 12.51 -18.66 21.39
CA GLN A 148 13.13 -17.44 20.87
C GLN A 148 13.62 -17.64 19.44
N THR A 149 14.29 -18.76 19.15
CA THR A 149 14.81 -19.07 17.80
C THR A 149 13.67 -19.16 16.77
N ARG A 150 12.57 -19.81 17.15
CA ARG A 150 11.36 -19.90 16.31
C ARG A 150 10.72 -18.53 16.08
N LEU A 151 10.61 -17.70 17.13
CA LEU A 151 10.08 -16.35 17.03
C LEU A 151 10.94 -15.44 16.14
N ASP A 152 12.27 -15.50 16.28
CA ASP A 152 13.22 -14.72 15.49
C ASP A 152 13.18 -15.10 14.02
N SER A 153 13.00 -16.39 13.71
CA SER A 153 12.76 -16.86 12.35
C SER A 153 11.49 -16.24 11.75
N ILE A 154 10.36 -16.32 12.46
CA ILE A 154 9.10 -15.74 12.01
C ILE A 154 9.22 -14.22 11.84
N ARG A 155 9.89 -13.53 12.78
CA ARG A 155 10.10 -12.10 12.74
C ARG A 155 10.92 -11.67 11.52
N ARG A 156 11.98 -12.40 11.17
CA ARG A 156 12.77 -12.12 9.96
C ARG A 156 11.94 -12.29 8.69
N ASP A 157 11.16 -13.37 8.58
CA ASP A 157 10.31 -13.60 7.42
C ASP A 157 9.23 -12.51 7.28
N TYR A 158 8.63 -12.11 8.41
CA TYR A 158 7.66 -11.02 8.47
C TYR A 158 8.28 -9.68 8.06
N LEU A 159 9.48 -9.36 8.55
CA LEU A 159 10.20 -8.14 8.18
C LEU A 159 10.58 -8.12 6.70
N ARG A 160 11.10 -9.23 6.16
CA ARG A 160 11.41 -9.35 4.73
C ARG A 160 10.17 -9.11 3.85
N MET A 161 9.03 -9.66 4.25
CA MET A 161 7.74 -9.45 3.58
C MET A 161 7.26 -8.00 3.63
N THR A 162 7.63 -7.24 4.66
CA THR A 162 7.14 -5.86 4.87
C THR A 162 8.11 -4.79 4.38
N ASP A 163 9.42 -5.06 4.36
CA ASP A 163 10.46 -4.12 3.93
C ASP A 163 10.74 -4.14 2.42
N GLU A 164 10.60 -5.28 1.72
CA GLU A 164 11.06 -5.40 0.32
C GLU A 164 10.10 -4.80 -0.73
N GLY A 165 8.96 -4.24 -0.35
CA GLY A 165 8.02 -3.57 -1.26
C GLY A 165 7.43 -4.46 -2.38
N ARG A 166 7.79 -5.74 -2.41
CA ARG A 166 7.19 -6.78 -3.26
C ARG A 166 6.22 -7.55 -2.38
N TYR A 167 4.95 -7.53 -2.79
CA TYR A 167 3.89 -8.32 -2.17
C TYR A 167 4.36 -9.77 -1.95
N ALA A 168 4.51 -10.19 -0.70
CA ALA A 168 4.43 -11.61 -0.40
C ALA A 168 2.98 -12.04 -0.62
N ALA A 169 2.78 -13.23 -1.19
CA ALA A 169 1.46 -13.73 -1.52
C ALA A 169 0.59 -13.79 -0.25
N GLN A 170 -0.73 -13.76 -0.41
CA GLN A 170 -1.67 -13.98 0.70
C GLN A 170 -1.36 -15.30 1.46
N GLU A 171 -0.75 -16.27 0.76
CA GLU A 171 -0.23 -17.52 1.31
C GLU A 171 0.88 -17.30 2.33
N ASP A 172 1.84 -16.41 2.07
CA ASP A 172 2.98 -16.13 2.95
C ASP A 172 2.51 -15.49 4.28
N ARG A 173 1.50 -14.61 4.20
CA ARG A 173 0.85 -14.03 5.39
C ARG A 173 0.15 -15.08 6.24
N THR A 174 -0.51 -16.02 5.57
CA THR A 174 -1.23 -17.12 6.20
C THR A 174 -0.27 -18.10 6.87
N ASP A 175 0.89 -18.37 6.24
CA ASP A 175 1.96 -19.17 6.82
C ASP A 175 2.50 -18.53 8.12
N ILE A 176 2.85 -17.24 8.08
CA ILE A 176 3.32 -16.52 9.27
C ILE A 176 2.28 -16.57 10.39
N SER A 177 1.00 -16.35 10.07
CA SER A 177 -0.07 -16.44 11.07
C SER A 177 -0.15 -17.83 11.69
N ARG A 178 -0.09 -18.89 10.86
CA ARG A 178 -0.12 -20.28 11.33
C ARG A 178 1.07 -20.61 12.21
N ARG A 179 2.28 -20.16 11.86
CA ARG A 179 3.49 -20.37 12.66
C ARG A 179 3.41 -19.66 14.00
N LEU A 180 2.83 -18.46 14.04
CA LEU A 180 2.54 -17.75 15.29
C LEU A 180 1.49 -18.46 16.13
N ASP A 181 0.44 -19.03 15.51
CA ASP A 181 -0.58 -19.83 16.22
C ASP A 181 0.03 -21.05 16.92
N VAL A 182 0.91 -21.77 16.22
CA VAL A 182 1.61 -22.94 16.78
C VAL A 182 2.54 -22.50 17.91
N LEU A 183 3.34 -21.46 17.71
CA LEU A 183 4.26 -20.96 18.73
C LEU A 183 3.52 -20.48 19.98
N GLU A 184 2.41 -19.77 19.80
CA GLU A 184 1.55 -19.31 20.89
C GLU A 184 0.95 -20.48 21.67
N LYS A 185 0.45 -21.50 20.96
CA LYS A 185 -0.11 -22.72 21.56
C LYS A 185 0.93 -23.46 22.40
N ASP A 186 2.15 -23.59 21.89
CA ASP A 186 3.24 -24.27 22.60
C ASP A 186 3.65 -23.49 23.86
N LEU A 187 3.81 -22.17 23.76
CA LEU A 187 4.15 -21.31 24.90
C LEU A 187 3.08 -21.32 26.01
N ASN A 188 1.80 -21.45 25.64
CA ASN A 188 0.71 -21.53 26.61
C ASN A 188 0.72 -22.82 27.46
N GLN A 189 1.51 -23.84 27.09
CA GLN A 189 1.65 -25.06 27.90
C GLN A 189 2.48 -24.85 29.18
N PHE A 190 3.29 -23.77 29.24
CA PHE A 190 4.17 -23.45 30.36
C PHE A 190 3.59 -22.39 31.31
N ARG A 191 2.25 -22.19 31.24
CA ARG A 191 1.54 -21.18 32.02
C ARG A 191 1.10 -21.69 33.38
#